data_AF-A0A382RRG8-F1
#
_entry.id   AF-A0A382RRG8-F1
#
_cell.length_a   1.000
_cell.length_b   1.000
_cell.length_c   1.000
_cell.angle_alpha   90.00
_cell.angle_beta   90.00
_cell.angle_gamma   90.00
#
_symmetry.space_group_name_H-M   'P 1'
#
loop_
_entity.id
_entity.type
_entity.pdbx_description
1 polymer ?
#
loop_
_entity_poly.entity_id
_entity_poly.type
_entity_poly.pdbx_seq_one_letter_code
_entity_poly.pdbx_strand_id
1 'polypeptide(L)'
;MLNAILNSLYEIAKTDERIVFIGTDNAPGLLRNMQKEMPERYFMEGCWEANIAGLASGLAADGFIPYILNHATFATRKSYEQIMLDACLQNRPLRIIGSGGGLATAHLGPTHTAIEDVALMRLIPEMSILSPGDANEASELLKLTPDWPGSIYIRLAKYGKPNINTSDCLEIGKAVILRTAKNSAQKMVIASYGAMTNRVLTIAEKLQILGFESTVLHFHTIKPLDENILIKECKGADYLFIVEEHIGFGGLGTAC
;
A
#
# COMPACT_ATOMS: atom_id res chain seq x y z
N MET A 1 11.60 0.08 -2.67
CA MET A 1 10.21 0.56 -2.68
C MET A 1 10.13 2.04 -2.34
N LEU A 2 10.50 2.46 -1.12
CA LEU A 2 10.46 3.89 -0.72
C LEU A 2 11.11 4.84 -1.75
N ASN A 3 12.38 4.61 -2.11
CA ASN A 3 13.07 5.46 -3.10
C ASN A 3 12.36 5.50 -4.46
N ALA A 4 11.73 4.39 -4.87
CA ALA A 4 11.03 4.31 -6.16
C ALA A 4 9.74 5.14 -6.13
N ILE A 5 8.97 5.05 -5.03
CA ILE A 5 7.81 5.93 -4.80
C ILE A 5 8.22 7.39 -4.72
N LEU A 6 9.29 7.74 -4.02
CA LEU A 6 9.71 9.14 -3.92
C LEU A 6 10.18 9.69 -5.26
N ASN A 7 10.93 8.90 -6.04
CA ASN A 7 11.27 9.29 -7.39
C ASN A 7 10.02 9.47 -8.26
N SER A 8 9.06 8.54 -8.19
CA SER A 8 7.79 8.65 -8.92
C SER A 8 7.00 9.89 -8.48
N LEU A 9 6.95 10.18 -7.17
CA LEU A 9 6.30 11.36 -6.60
C LEU A 9 6.92 12.67 -7.15
N TYR A 10 8.25 12.73 -7.20
CA TYR A 10 8.95 13.85 -7.79
C TYR A 10 8.59 14.03 -9.27
N GLU A 11 8.55 12.95 -10.03
CA GLU A 11 8.21 12.99 -11.46
C GLU A 11 6.78 13.48 -11.70
N ILE A 12 5.78 12.98 -10.95
CA ILE A 12 4.40 13.44 -11.05
C ILE A 12 4.24 14.91 -10.60
N ALA A 13 4.97 15.34 -9.57
CA ALA A 13 4.90 16.71 -9.06
C ALA A 13 5.42 17.76 -10.05
N LYS A 14 6.32 17.38 -10.97
CA LYS A 14 6.78 18.27 -12.05
C LYS A 14 5.69 18.57 -13.08
N THR A 15 4.70 17.67 -13.23
CA THR A 15 3.63 17.80 -14.23
C THR A 15 2.27 18.13 -13.63
N ASP A 16 2.13 18.01 -12.31
CA ASP A 16 0.90 18.31 -11.58
C ASP A 16 1.18 19.26 -10.41
N GLU A 17 0.76 20.51 -10.55
CA GLU A 17 0.96 21.58 -9.56
C GLU A 17 0.14 21.38 -8.28
N ARG A 18 -0.90 20.51 -8.32
CA ARG A 18 -1.70 20.16 -7.14
C ARG A 18 -0.90 19.35 -6.13
N ILE A 19 0.17 18.68 -6.56
CA ILE A 19 0.89 17.73 -5.71
C ILE A 19 1.76 18.47 -4.71
N VAL A 20 1.56 18.15 -3.43
CA VAL A 20 2.33 18.66 -2.29
C VAL A 20 2.93 17.50 -1.53
N PHE A 21 4.19 17.61 -1.10
CA PHE A 21 4.83 16.65 -0.22
C PHE A 21 4.90 17.16 1.21
N ILE A 22 4.56 16.30 2.18
CA ILE A 22 4.69 16.57 3.62
C ILE A 22 5.48 15.42 4.25
N GLY A 23 6.74 15.67 4.59
CA GLY A 23 7.59 14.74 5.34
C GLY A 23 7.56 15.00 6.84
N THR A 24 7.86 13.97 7.64
CA THR A 24 8.14 14.13 9.08
C THR A 24 9.64 14.06 9.38
N ASP A 25 10.02 14.13 10.65
CA ASP A 25 11.37 13.98 11.19
C ASP A 25 12.20 12.77 10.69
N ASN A 26 11.57 11.76 10.09
CA ASN A 26 12.24 10.61 9.46
C ASN A 26 12.56 10.79 7.96
N ALA A 27 12.09 11.88 7.36
CA ALA A 27 12.27 12.23 5.95
C ALA A 27 13.34 13.28 5.61
N PRO A 28 14.10 13.91 6.55
CA PRO A 28 15.13 14.88 6.19
C PRO A 28 16.11 14.35 5.14
N GLY A 29 16.33 15.16 4.09
CA GLY A 29 17.24 14.82 3.01
C GLY A 29 16.68 13.86 1.96
N LEU A 30 15.43 13.42 2.09
CA LEU A 30 14.67 12.79 1.01
C LEU A 30 14.10 13.87 0.07
N LEU A 31 13.86 13.51 -1.20
CA LEU A 31 13.25 14.40 -2.20
C LEU A 31 13.97 15.77 -2.36
N ARG A 32 15.31 15.79 -2.27
CA ARG A 32 16.11 17.04 -2.34
C ARG A 32 15.86 17.84 -3.61
N ASN A 33 15.62 17.19 -4.74
CA ASN A 33 15.33 17.87 -5.99
C ASN A 33 13.97 18.59 -5.89
N MET A 34 12.95 17.95 -5.30
CA MET A 34 11.66 18.60 -5.05
C MET A 34 11.81 19.79 -4.11
N GLN A 35 12.55 19.62 -3.01
CA GLN A 35 12.83 20.71 -2.07
C GLN A 35 13.50 21.92 -2.74
N LYS A 36 14.39 21.67 -3.71
CA LYS A 36 15.11 22.72 -4.43
C LYS A 36 14.28 23.38 -5.53
N GLU A 37 13.52 22.59 -6.27
CA GLU A 37 12.84 23.03 -7.51
C GLU A 37 11.38 23.45 -7.27
N MET A 38 10.74 22.95 -6.20
CA MET A 38 9.35 23.20 -5.82
C MET A 38 9.23 23.45 -4.30
N PRO A 39 10.01 24.38 -3.71
CA PRO A 39 10.08 24.57 -2.25
C PRO A 39 8.75 24.92 -1.60
N GLU A 40 7.86 25.60 -2.32
CA GLU A 40 6.51 25.98 -1.88
C GLU A 40 5.54 24.80 -1.76
N ARG A 41 5.89 23.63 -2.35
CA ARG A 41 5.13 22.39 -2.29
C ARG A 41 5.85 21.28 -1.51
N TYR A 42 6.91 21.65 -0.79
CA TYR A 42 7.69 20.74 0.03
C TYR A 42 7.66 21.18 1.51
N PHE A 43 6.92 20.44 2.32
CA PHE A 43 6.81 20.68 3.75
C PHE A 43 7.59 19.62 4.53
N MET A 44 8.33 20.06 5.54
CA MET A 44 9.05 19.20 6.47
C MET A 44 8.59 19.54 7.87
N GLU A 45 7.72 18.71 8.42
CA GLU A 45 7.11 18.90 9.72
C GLU A 45 7.79 18.04 10.80
N GLY A 46 7.58 18.40 12.07
CA GLY A 46 8.09 17.64 13.21
C GLY A 46 7.31 16.35 13.51
N CYS A 47 7.47 15.80 14.72
CA CYS A 47 6.77 14.60 15.19
C CYS A 47 5.28 14.88 15.57
N TRP A 48 4.51 15.43 14.64
CA TRP A 48 3.18 16.02 14.88
C TRP A 48 2.11 15.37 13.99
N GLU A 49 1.99 14.05 14.03
CA GLU A 49 1.26 13.26 13.02
C GLU A 49 -0.23 13.62 12.88
N ALA A 50 -0.93 13.84 14.01
CA ALA A 50 -2.32 14.28 14.00
C ALA A 50 -2.48 15.66 13.33
N ASN A 51 -1.61 16.62 13.68
CA ASN A 51 -1.65 17.97 13.09
C ASN A 51 -1.31 17.93 11.59
N ILE A 52 -0.39 17.07 11.17
CA ILE A 52 -0.04 16.88 9.75
C ILE A 52 -1.25 16.37 8.96
N ALA A 53 -2.04 15.44 9.51
CA ALA A 53 -3.26 14.99 8.85
C ALA A 53 -4.27 16.14 8.70
N GLY A 54 -4.45 16.98 9.73
CA GLY A 54 -5.30 18.17 9.66
C GLY A 54 -4.80 19.22 8.66
N LEU A 55 -3.49 19.52 8.66
CA LEU A 55 -2.83 20.43 7.72
C LEU A 55 -3.04 19.96 6.28
N ALA A 56 -2.76 18.68 6.00
CA ALA A 56 -2.97 18.08 4.71
C ALA A 56 -4.45 18.17 4.29
N SER A 57 -5.37 17.97 5.23
CA SER A 57 -6.79 18.15 5.01
C SER A 57 -7.16 19.58 4.58
N GLY A 58 -6.56 20.59 5.21
CA GLY A 58 -6.72 21.99 4.81
C GLY A 58 -6.22 22.24 3.38
N LEU A 59 -5.00 21.79 3.08
CA LEU A 59 -4.42 21.88 1.73
C LEU A 59 -5.31 21.18 0.68
N ALA A 60 -5.86 20.03 1.02
CA ALA A 60 -6.76 19.29 0.14
C ALA A 60 -8.10 20.04 -0.11
N ALA A 61 -8.60 20.79 0.89
CA ALA A 61 -9.76 21.64 0.71
C ALA A 61 -9.50 22.81 -0.26
N ASP A 62 -8.25 23.26 -0.37
CA ASP A 62 -7.80 24.29 -1.30
C ASP A 62 -7.43 23.73 -2.69
N GLY A 63 -7.67 22.44 -2.95
CA GLY A 63 -7.48 21.79 -4.25
C GLY A 63 -6.12 21.13 -4.47
N PHE A 64 -5.26 21.07 -3.45
CA PHE A 64 -4.02 20.30 -3.50
C PHE A 64 -4.26 18.79 -3.27
N ILE A 65 -3.26 17.99 -3.59
CA ILE A 65 -3.19 16.54 -3.34
C ILE A 65 -1.97 16.29 -2.45
N PRO A 66 -2.15 16.24 -1.12
CA PRO A 66 -1.04 16.07 -0.19
C PRO A 66 -0.57 14.61 -0.12
N TYR A 67 0.73 14.40 -0.33
CA TYR A 67 1.45 13.16 -0.08
C TYR A 67 2.19 13.25 1.25
N ILE A 68 1.69 12.55 2.26
CA ILE A 68 2.27 12.50 3.60
C ILE A 68 3.18 11.27 3.69
N LEU A 69 4.45 11.44 4.08
CA LEU A 69 5.36 10.34 4.36
C LEU A 69 5.66 10.24 5.84
N ASN A 70 5.39 9.07 6.44
CA ASN A 70 5.84 8.75 7.79
C ASN A 70 6.04 7.22 7.97
N HIS A 71 6.46 6.75 9.14
CA HIS A 71 6.39 5.34 9.51
C HIS A 71 4.94 4.88 9.56
N ALA A 72 4.66 3.68 9.05
CA ALA A 72 3.32 3.09 9.00
C ALA A 72 2.62 3.12 10.37
N THR A 73 3.36 2.83 11.44
CA THR A 73 2.85 2.88 12.81
C THR A 73 2.31 4.25 13.21
N PHE A 74 3.04 5.31 12.87
CA PHE A 74 2.69 6.66 13.31
C PHE A 74 1.70 7.32 12.35
N ALA A 75 1.85 7.08 11.04
CA ALA A 75 0.91 7.49 9.98
C ALA A 75 -0.51 6.93 10.18
N THR A 76 -0.64 5.82 10.90
CA THR A 76 -1.94 5.20 11.19
C THR A 76 -2.38 5.46 12.63
N ARG A 77 -1.64 4.99 13.64
CA ARG A 77 -2.08 5.04 15.04
C ARG A 77 -2.27 6.46 15.56
N LYS A 78 -1.34 7.38 15.27
CA LYS A 78 -1.34 8.72 15.87
C LYS A 78 -2.25 9.71 15.14
N SER A 79 -2.52 9.49 13.86
CA SER A 79 -3.36 10.35 13.01
C SER A 79 -4.72 9.73 12.69
N TYR A 80 -5.09 8.62 13.34
CA TYR A 80 -6.27 7.82 13.00
C TYR A 80 -7.57 8.65 12.94
N GLU A 81 -7.85 9.39 14.01
CA GLU A 81 -9.07 10.19 14.13
C GLU A 81 -9.10 11.34 13.12
N GLN A 82 -7.99 12.05 12.92
CA GLN A 82 -7.89 13.16 11.97
C GLN A 82 -8.03 12.66 10.53
N ILE A 83 -7.45 11.51 10.19
CA ILE A 83 -7.67 10.88 8.88
C ILE A 83 -9.16 10.56 8.69
N MET A 84 -9.81 10.00 9.71
CA MET A 84 -11.25 9.67 9.63
C MET A 84 -12.13 10.91 9.49
N LEU A 85 -11.98 11.89 10.39
CA LEU A 85 -12.89 13.03 10.52
C LEU A 85 -12.55 14.16 9.55
N ASP A 86 -11.28 14.50 9.43
CA ASP A 86 -10.88 15.66 8.64
C ASP A 86 -10.77 15.26 7.18
N ALA A 87 -10.19 14.10 6.86
CA ALA A 87 -9.96 13.69 5.47
C ALA A 87 -11.11 12.87 4.88
N CYS A 88 -11.35 11.66 5.38
CA CYS A 88 -12.30 10.72 4.76
C CYS A 88 -13.76 11.17 4.86
N LEU A 89 -14.21 11.64 6.02
CA LEU A 89 -15.58 12.15 6.19
C LEU A 89 -15.86 13.37 5.28
N GLN A 90 -14.84 14.16 4.97
CA GLN A 90 -14.93 15.32 4.06
C GLN A 90 -14.61 14.95 2.60
N ASN A 91 -14.40 13.67 2.29
CA ASN A 91 -14.00 13.16 0.98
C ASN A 91 -12.75 13.86 0.38
N ARG A 92 -11.77 14.17 1.23
CA ARG A 92 -10.53 14.84 0.81
C ARG A 92 -9.49 13.84 0.30
N PRO A 93 -8.74 14.16 -0.78
CA PRO A 93 -7.80 13.24 -1.40
C PRO A 93 -6.40 13.25 -0.75
N LEU A 94 -6.27 12.74 0.47
CA LEU A 94 -4.94 12.53 1.08
C LEU A 94 -4.26 11.27 0.52
N ARG A 95 -2.93 11.31 0.41
CA ARG A 95 -2.09 10.18 0.01
C ARG A 95 -1.10 9.88 1.14
N ILE A 96 -1.45 8.92 1.99
CA ILE A 96 -0.74 8.63 3.22
C ILE A 96 0.22 7.46 2.98
N ILE A 97 1.51 7.75 2.88
CA ILE A 97 2.56 6.76 2.65
C ILE A 97 3.10 6.30 4.00
N GLY A 98 2.75 5.07 4.37
CA GLY A 98 3.25 4.40 5.58
C GLY A 98 4.48 3.55 5.28
N SER A 99 5.66 3.98 5.71
CA SER A 99 6.90 3.23 5.56
C SER A 99 7.14 2.23 6.70
N GLY A 100 7.67 1.04 6.39
CA GLY A 100 7.95 0.04 7.40
C GLY A 100 6.72 -0.75 7.87
N GLY A 101 5.75 -0.96 6.98
CA GLY A 101 4.63 -1.88 7.24
C GLY A 101 5.15 -3.28 7.59
N GLY A 102 4.45 -3.96 8.50
CA GLY A 102 4.73 -5.32 8.93
C GLY A 102 5.85 -5.41 9.96
N LEU A 103 6.73 -6.41 9.79
CA LEU A 103 7.90 -6.67 10.64
C LEU A 103 9.17 -6.00 10.10
N ALA A 104 9.05 -5.24 9.00
CA ALA A 104 10.11 -4.46 8.37
C ALA A 104 10.97 -3.63 9.36
N THR A 105 10.32 -3.05 10.37
CA THR A 105 10.89 -2.18 11.39
C THR A 105 10.87 -2.82 12.79
N ALA A 106 10.57 -4.12 12.89
CA ALA A 106 10.44 -4.80 14.20
C ALA A 106 11.74 -4.82 15.03
N HIS A 107 12.91 -4.70 14.39
CA HIS A 107 14.20 -4.54 15.07
C HIS A 107 14.31 -3.25 15.89
N LEU A 108 13.47 -2.24 15.62
CA LEU A 108 13.33 -1.02 16.41
C LEU A 108 12.37 -1.18 17.61
N GLY A 109 11.81 -2.39 17.78
CA GLY A 109 10.90 -2.73 18.87
C GLY A 109 9.41 -2.57 18.53
N PRO A 110 8.52 -3.00 19.46
CA PRO A 110 7.08 -3.08 19.22
C PRO A 110 6.41 -1.73 18.92
N THR A 111 7.02 -0.61 19.33
CA THR A 111 6.53 0.75 19.04
C THR A 111 6.65 1.12 17.56
N HIS A 112 7.51 0.45 16.80
CA HIS A 112 7.73 0.68 15.37
C HIS A 112 7.18 -0.45 14.49
N THR A 113 6.62 -1.50 15.09
CA THR A 113 6.01 -2.61 14.36
C THR A 113 4.57 -2.27 13.98
N ALA A 114 4.28 -2.21 12.68
CA ALA A 114 2.96 -1.90 12.13
C ALA A 114 2.31 -3.17 11.56
N ILE A 115 1.66 -3.96 12.42
CA ILE A 115 1.04 -5.24 12.03
C ILE A 115 -0.49 -5.19 12.05
N GLU A 116 -1.07 -4.05 12.40
CA GLU A 116 -2.52 -3.79 12.47
C GLU A 116 -2.94 -2.56 11.67
N ASP A 117 -2.00 -1.95 10.95
CA ASP A 117 -2.16 -0.75 10.15
C ASP A 117 -3.22 -0.90 9.06
N VAL A 118 -3.24 -2.05 8.37
CA VAL A 118 -4.27 -2.36 7.38
C VAL A 118 -5.65 -2.47 8.02
N ALA A 119 -5.78 -3.17 9.15
CA ALA A 119 -7.05 -3.27 9.87
C ALA A 119 -7.57 -1.90 10.30
N LEU A 120 -6.73 -1.05 10.89
CA LEU A 120 -7.11 0.31 11.28
C LEU A 120 -7.64 1.08 10.07
N MET A 121 -6.87 1.16 9.00
CA MET A 121 -7.25 1.94 7.82
C MET A 121 -8.46 1.36 7.09
N ARG A 122 -8.69 0.04 7.12
CA ARG A 122 -9.86 -0.60 6.49
C ARG A 122 -11.17 -0.17 7.13
N LEU A 123 -11.15 0.09 8.44
CA LEU A 123 -12.33 0.54 9.20
C LEU A 123 -12.77 1.96 8.84
N ILE A 124 -11.93 2.76 8.19
CA ILE A 124 -12.28 4.13 7.78
C ILE A 124 -13.07 4.06 6.45
N PRO A 125 -14.32 4.56 6.38
CA PRO A 125 -15.07 4.69 5.12
C PRO A 125 -14.33 5.58 4.11
N GLU A 126 -14.56 5.40 2.80
CA GLU A 126 -13.91 6.20 1.73
C GLU A 126 -12.36 6.18 1.71
N MET A 127 -11.74 5.28 2.48
CA MET A 127 -10.31 5.00 2.43
C MET A 127 -10.02 3.83 1.48
N SER A 128 -9.10 4.06 0.54
CA SER A 128 -8.47 2.99 -0.24
C SER A 128 -7.13 2.58 0.39
N ILE A 129 -6.73 1.32 0.20
CA ILE A 129 -5.51 0.76 0.78
C ILE A 129 -4.73 0.03 -0.30
N LEU A 130 -3.54 0.54 -0.56
CA LEU A 130 -2.56 -0.03 -1.47
C LEU A 130 -1.40 -0.63 -0.66
N SER A 131 -0.93 -1.79 -1.06
CA SER A 131 0.33 -2.35 -0.57
C SER A 131 1.05 -3.02 -1.73
N PRO A 132 1.91 -2.26 -2.46
CA PRO A 132 2.66 -2.81 -3.57
C PRO A 132 3.64 -3.88 -3.10
N GLY A 133 3.83 -4.92 -3.91
CA GLY A 133 4.74 -6.03 -3.68
C GLY A 133 6.19 -5.77 -4.05
N ASP A 134 6.45 -4.83 -4.96
CA ASP A 134 7.81 -4.41 -5.30
C ASP A 134 7.97 -2.92 -5.64
N ALA A 135 9.16 -2.52 -6.08
CA ALA A 135 9.48 -1.13 -6.39
C ALA A 135 8.88 -0.62 -7.71
N ASN A 136 8.68 -1.49 -8.68
CA ASN A 136 8.10 -1.14 -9.98
C ASN A 136 6.60 -0.93 -9.81
N GLU A 137 5.92 -1.89 -9.19
CA GLU A 137 4.49 -1.81 -8.88
C GLU A 137 4.18 -0.59 -8.00
N ALA A 138 5.03 -0.30 -7.01
CA ALA A 138 4.89 0.90 -6.19
C ALA A 138 4.96 2.19 -7.01
N SER A 139 5.86 2.26 -8.00
CA SER A 139 6.01 3.44 -8.86
C SER A 139 4.82 3.60 -9.80
N GLU A 140 4.37 2.51 -10.41
CA GLU A 140 3.24 2.52 -11.34
C GLU A 140 1.91 2.80 -10.64
N LEU A 141 1.64 2.18 -9.49
CA LEU A 141 0.45 2.49 -8.70
C LEU A 141 0.43 3.95 -8.25
N LEU A 142 1.58 4.51 -7.85
CA LEU A 142 1.64 5.91 -7.45
C LEU A 142 1.15 6.85 -8.56
N LYS A 143 1.44 6.55 -9.83
CA LYS A 143 0.99 7.36 -10.97
C LYS A 143 -0.53 7.34 -11.16
N LEU A 144 -1.22 6.31 -10.65
CA LEU A 144 -2.68 6.21 -10.68
C LEU A 144 -3.34 6.97 -9.52
N THR A 145 -2.57 7.35 -8.50
CA THR A 145 -3.13 7.95 -7.28
C THR A 145 -3.58 9.41 -7.40
N PRO A 146 -3.02 10.31 -8.23
CA PRO A 146 -3.45 11.72 -8.23
C PRO A 146 -4.95 11.88 -8.47
N ASP A 147 -5.51 11.17 -9.44
CA ASP A 147 -6.91 11.30 -9.84
C ASP A 147 -7.85 10.28 -9.19
N TRP A 148 -7.33 9.43 -8.30
CA TRP A 148 -8.17 8.49 -7.55
C TRP A 148 -9.01 9.23 -6.50
N PRO A 149 -10.33 8.97 -6.40
CA PRO A 149 -11.21 9.66 -5.47
C PRO A 149 -10.93 9.26 -4.01
N GLY A 150 -11.20 10.18 -3.08
CA GLY A 150 -11.04 9.93 -1.65
C GLY A 150 -9.58 9.75 -1.23
N SER A 151 -9.38 9.29 0.00
CA SER A 151 -8.05 9.13 0.59
C SER A 151 -7.45 7.75 0.31
N ILE A 152 -6.12 7.67 0.23
CA ILE A 152 -5.40 6.42 0.02
C ILE A 152 -4.32 6.25 1.09
N TYR A 153 -4.33 5.10 1.77
CA TYR A 153 -3.21 4.61 2.54
C TYR A 153 -2.33 3.69 1.70
N ILE A 154 -1.04 4.02 1.57
CA ILE A 154 -0.06 3.27 0.80
C ILE A 154 0.94 2.64 1.76
N ARG A 155 0.77 1.35 2.04
CA ARG A 155 1.60 0.56 2.95
C ARG A 155 2.86 0.05 2.25
N LEU A 156 4.02 0.57 2.65
CA LEU A 156 5.33 0.14 2.14
C LEU A 156 6.04 -0.77 3.14
N ALA A 157 6.22 -2.03 2.76
CA ALA A 157 7.08 -2.95 3.51
C ALA A 157 8.56 -2.80 3.12
N LYS A 158 9.47 -3.31 3.97
CA LYS A 158 10.92 -3.30 3.72
C LYS A 158 11.41 -4.67 3.28
N TYR A 159 11.22 -5.01 2.00
CA TYR A 159 11.91 -6.16 1.39
C TYR A 159 12.37 -5.82 -0.04
N GLY A 160 13.61 -6.20 -0.34
CA GLY A 160 14.28 -6.02 -1.64
C GLY A 160 13.90 -7.08 -2.66
N LYS A 161 14.18 -6.76 -3.93
CA LYS A 161 13.59 -7.32 -5.17
C LYS A 161 13.28 -8.82 -5.17
N PRO A 162 12.05 -9.17 -5.56
CA PRO A 162 11.79 -9.68 -6.90
C PRO A 162 10.98 -8.71 -7.77
N ASN A 163 11.01 -8.98 -9.06
CA ASN A 163 10.28 -8.28 -10.11
C ASN A 163 8.96 -9.05 -10.27
N ILE A 164 7.91 -8.66 -9.53
CA ILE A 164 6.56 -9.13 -9.83
C ILE A 164 6.34 -8.71 -11.28
N ASN A 165 6.37 -9.67 -12.18
CA ASN A 165 6.21 -9.39 -13.60
C ASN A 165 4.74 -9.10 -13.86
N THR A 166 4.31 -7.91 -13.49
CA THR A 166 3.04 -7.34 -13.90
C THR A 166 3.27 -6.87 -15.34
N SER A 167 3.17 -7.81 -16.30
CA SER A 167 3.26 -7.51 -17.72
C SER A 167 2.14 -6.59 -18.21
N ASP A 168 1.16 -6.32 -17.33
CA ASP A 168 -0.12 -5.71 -17.65
C ASP A 168 -0.29 -4.36 -16.93
N CYS A 169 -1.15 -3.51 -17.50
CA CYS A 169 -1.52 -2.23 -16.91
C CYS A 169 -2.17 -2.46 -15.53
N LEU A 170 -1.55 -1.91 -14.49
CA LEU A 170 -2.10 -1.95 -13.14
C LEU A 170 -3.34 -1.07 -13.04
N GLU A 171 -4.32 -1.51 -12.25
CA GLU A 171 -5.55 -0.76 -11.97
C GLU A 171 -5.86 -0.88 -10.48
N ILE A 172 -6.06 0.24 -9.80
CA ILE A 172 -6.45 0.23 -8.39
C ILE A 172 -7.78 -0.54 -8.24
N GLY A 173 -7.80 -1.51 -7.33
CA GLY A 173 -8.96 -2.39 -7.11
C GLY A 173 -8.99 -3.66 -7.97
N LYS A 174 -7.97 -3.92 -8.79
CA LYS A 174 -7.78 -5.19 -9.51
C LYS A 174 -6.66 -6.01 -8.90
N ALA A 175 -6.84 -7.33 -8.81
CA ALA A 175 -5.77 -8.24 -8.42
C ALA A 175 -5.06 -8.81 -9.64
N VAL A 176 -3.82 -9.25 -9.46
CA VAL A 176 -3.01 -9.86 -10.52
C VAL A 176 -2.90 -11.37 -10.28
N ILE A 177 -3.16 -12.17 -11.31
CA ILE A 177 -2.84 -13.61 -11.28
C ILE A 177 -1.37 -13.76 -11.65
N LEU A 178 -0.52 -14.10 -10.67
CA LEU A 178 0.91 -14.30 -10.91
C LEU A 178 1.27 -15.73 -11.31
N ARG A 179 0.39 -16.68 -10.98
CA ARG A 179 0.55 -18.09 -11.32
C ARG A 179 -0.83 -18.71 -11.47
N THR A 180 -1.01 -19.55 -12.47
CA THR A 180 -2.22 -20.37 -12.66
C THR A 180 -1.86 -21.85 -12.52
N ALA A 181 -2.56 -22.57 -11.65
CA ALA A 181 -2.49 -24.03 -11.63
C ALA A 181 -3.12 -24.58 -12.92
N LYS A 182 -2.43 -25.51 -13.60
CA LYS A 182 -2.89 -26.07 -14.89
C LYS A 182 -3.46 -27.47 -14.73
N ASN A 183 -2.84 -28.30 -13.89
CA ASN A 183 -3.20 -29.70 -13.71
C ASN A 183 -2.97 -30.10 -12.25
N SER A 184 -4.04 -30.18 -11.47
CA SER A 184 -3.97 -30.67 -10.11
C SER A 184 -5.22 -31.47 -9.76
N ALA A 185 -5.02 -32.58 -9.04
CA ALA A 185 -6.10 -33.31 -8.39
C ALA A 185 -6.76 -32.48 -7.26
N GLN A 186 -6.06 -31.47 -6.73
CA GLN A 186 -6.55 -30.53 -5.72
C GLN A 186 -6.28 -29.08 -6.13
N LYS A 187 -7.32 -28.28 -6.32
CA LYS A 187 -7.19 -26.88 -6.73
C LYS A 187 -6.92 -26.00 -5.51
N MET A 188 -5.69 -25.50 -5.41
CA MET A 188 -5.26 -24.60 -4.35
C MET A 188 -5.16 -23.16 -4.85
N VAL A 189 -5.73 -22.21 -4.11
CA VAL A 189 -5.58 -20.76 -4.33
C VAL A 189 -4.80 -20.17 -3.17
N ILE A 190 -3.75 -19.39 -3.47
CA ILE A 190 -2.99 -18.66 -2.47
C ILE A 190 -3.12 -17.17 -2.80
N ALA A 191 -3.69 -16.39 -1.89
CA ALA A 191 -3.80 -14.95 -2.00
C ALA A 191 -2.84 -14.24 -1.04
N SER A 192 -2.24 -13.16 -1.51
CA SER A 192 -1.33 -12.33 -0.71
C SER A 192 -1.31 -10.90 -1.23
N TYR A 193 -0.73 -9.99 -0.45
CA TYR A 193 -0.47 -8.62 -0.88
C TYR A 193 0.93 -8.18 -0.44
N GLY A 194 1.36 -7.03 -0.95
CA GLY A 194 2.60 -6.40 -0.52
C GLY A 194 3.80 -7.33 -0.71
N ALA A 195 4.84 -7.08 0.07
CA ALA A 195 6.10 -7.81 -0.03
C ALA A 195 5.99 -9.32 0.26
N MET A 196 4.91 -9.75 0.92
CA MET A 196 4.64 -11.15 1.25
C MET A 196 4.49 -12.03 0.01
N THR A 197 3.98 -11.44 -1.08
CA THR A 197 3.76 -12.08 -2.39
C THR A 197 4.97 -12.82 -2.91
N ASN A 198 6.16 -12.25 -2.72
CA ASN A 198 7.40 -12.85 -3.18
C ASN A 198 7.72 -14.17 -2.50
N ARG A 199 7.48 -14.27 -1.19
CA ARG A 199 7.67 -15.55 -0.49
C ARG A 199 6.56 -16.53 -0.87
N VAL A 200 5.35 -16.04 -1.16
CA VAL A 200 4.26 -16.89 -1.69
C VAL A 200 4.64 -17.52 -3.02
N LEU A 201 5.28 -16.78 -3.94
CA LEU A 201 5.80 -17.35 -5.18
C LEU A 201 6.84 -18.44 -4.91
N THR A 202 7.79 -18.22 -3.98
CA THR A 202 8.74 -19.27 -3.56
C THR A 202 8.05 -20.48 -2.93
N ILE A 203 6.99 -20.27 -2.15
CA ILE A 203 6.19 -21.37 -1.58
C ILE A 203 5.50 -22.15 -2.71
N ALA A 204 4.92 -21.46 -3.68
CA ALA A 204 4.25 -22.05 -4.83
C ALA A 204 5.18 -22.91 -5.69
N GLU A 205 6.43 -22.46 -5.89
CA GLU A 205 7.49 -23.24 -6.56
C GLU A 205 7.84 -24.51 -5.77
N LYS A 206 8.01 -24.40 -4.44
CA LYS A 206 8.32 -25.55 -3.58
C LYS A 206 7.18 -26.56 -3.55
N LEU A 207 5.92 -26.10 -3.51
CA LEU A 207 4.74 -26.97 -3.61
C LEU A 207 4.73 -27.74 -4.93
N GLN A 208 5.13 -27.10 -6.04
CA GLN A 208 5.20 -27.77 -7.35
C GLN A 208 6.17 -28.94 -7.35
N ILE A 209 7.33 -28.77 -6.73
CA ILE A 209 8.34 -29.84 -6.60
C ILE A 209 7.77 -31.04 -5.82
N LEU A 210 6.85 -30.79 -4.89
CA LEU A 210 6.14 -31.81 -4.11
C LEU A 210 4.90 -32.38 -4.82
N GLY A 211 4.61 -31.95 -6.05
CA GLY A 211 3.46 -32.42 -6.83
C GLY A 211 2.15 -31.64 -6.60
N PHE A 212 2.20 -30.51 -5.89
CA PHE A 212 1.03 -29.64 -5.67
C PHE A 212 1.11 -28.38 -6.54
N GLU A 213 0.07 -28.09 -7.31
CA GLU A 213 -0.04 -26.83 -8.04
C GLU A 213 -0.97 -25.84 -7.32
N SER A 214 -0.66 -24.56 -7.44
CA SER A 214 -1.46 -23.48 -6.86
C SER A 214 -1.61 -22.29 -7.81
N THR A 215 -2.80 -21.70 -7.83
CA THR A 215 -3.03 -20.37 -8.39
C THR A 215 -2.59 -19.34 -7.36
N VAL A 216 -1.81 -18.34 -7.76
CA VAL A 216 -1.33 -17.27 -6.87
C VAL A 216 -1.96 -15.95 -7.29
N LEU A 217 -2.71 -15.36 -6.36
CA LEU A 217 -3.34 -14.05 -6.49
C LEU A 217 -2.55 -13.01 -5.69
N HIS A 218 -2.22 -11.90 -6.35
CA HIS A 218 -1.59 -10.74 -5.76
C HIS A 218 -2.55 -9.56 -5.70
N PHE A 219 -2.89 -9.12 -4.49
CA PHE A 219 -3.77 -8.01 -4.21
C PHE A 219 -2.96 -6.77 -3.82
N HIS A 220 -2.37 -6.05 -4.77
CA HIS A 220 -1.73 -4.77 -4.46
C HIS A 220 -2.73 -3.73 -3.92
N THR A 221 -4.03 -3.93 -4.14
CA THR A 221 -5.12 -3.18 -3.52
C THR A 221 -5.88 -4.10 -2.56
N ILE A 222 -5.91 -3.73 -1.28
CA ILE A 222 -6.64 -4.45 -0.23
C ILE A 222 -8.06 -3.88 -0.07
N LYS A 223 -8.22 -2.58 -0.35
CA LYS A 223 -9.51 -1.88 -0.36
C LYS A 223 -9.48 -0.83 -1.47
N PRO A 224 -10.41 -0.86 -2.45
CA PRO A 224 -11.42 -1.89 -2.69
C PRO A 224 -10.80 -3.25 -3.07
N LEU A 225 -11.45 -4.34 -2.66
CA LEU A 225 -11.01 -5.70 -2.99
C LEU A 225 -11.54 -6.11 -4.36
N ASP A 226 -10.74 -6.82 -5.16
CA ASP A 226 -11.22 -7.48 -6.39
C ASP A 226 -11.99 -8.76 -6.02
N GLU A 227 -13.26 -8.61 -5.67
CA GLU A 227 -14.11 -9.75 -5.28
C GLU A 227 -14.35 -10.71 -6.46
N ASN A 228 -14.41 -10.18 -7.69
CA ASN A 228 -14.74 -10.97 -8.87
C ASN A 228 -13.66 -12.01 -9.19
N ILE A 229 -12.39 -11.61 -9.15
CA ILE A 229 -11.28 -12.54 -9.40
C ILE A 229 -11.16 -13.56 -8.28
N LEU A 230 -11.40 -13.15 -7.02
CA LEU A 230 -11.39 -14.05 -5.87
C LEU A 230 -12.48 -15.12 -6.03
N ILE A 231 -13.74 -14.72 -6.25
CA ILE A 231 -14.87 -15.64 -6.45
C ILE A 231 -14.60 -16.58 -7.64
N LYS A 232 -14.11 -16.04 -8.76
CA LYS A 232 -13.82 -16.82 -9.96
C LYS A 232 -12.76 -17.91 -9.69
N GLU A 233 -11.64 -17.54 -9.09
CA GLU A 233 -10.51 -18.47 -8.91
C GLU A 233 -10.77 -19.44 -7.76
N CYS A 234 -11.48 -19.02 -6.71
CA CYS A 234 -11.91 -19.89 -5.61
C CYS A 234 -13.07 -20.83 -5.97
N LYS A 235 -13.80 -20.58 -7.07
CA LYS A 235 -14.86 -21.49 -7.53
C LYS A 235 -14.25 -22.86 -7.85
N GLY A 236 -14.66 -23.87 -7.08
CA GLY A 236 -14.15 -25.24 -7.18
C GLY A 236 -12.72 -25.43 -6.65
N ALA A 237 -12.19 -24.47 -5.89
CA ALA A 237 -10.95 -24.67 -5.15
C ALA A 237 -11.22 -25.50 -3.88
N ASP A 238 -10.31 -26.42 -3.57
CA ASP A 238 -10.35 -27.23 -2.35
C ASP A 238 -9.82 -26.44 -1.15
N TYR A 239 -8.86 -25.54 -1.40
CA TYR A 239 -8.19 -24.76 -0.37
C TYR A 239 -7.94 -23.32 -0.81
N LEU A 240 -8.24 -22.39 0.09
CA LEU A 240 -7.81 -20.99 0.00
C LEU A 240 -6.83 -20.71 1.15
N PHE A 241 -5.64 -20.28 0.80
CA PHE A 241 -4.64 -19.80 1.76
C PHE A 241 -4.47 -18.29 1.61
N ILE A 242 -4.59 -17.57 2.72
CA ILE A 242 -4.26 -16.15 2.78
C ILE A 242 -2.93 -16.00 3.50
N VAL A 243 -1.99 -15.31 2.87
CA VAL A 243 -0.66 -15.07 3.44
C VAL A 243 -0.39 -13.57 3.45
N GLU A 244 -0.33 -13.01 4.65
CA GLU A 244 -0.11 -11.59 4.87
C GLU A 244 0.85 -11.32 6.03
N GLU A 245 1.54 -10.19 5.96
CA GLU A 245 2.40 -9.69 7.03
C GLU A 245 1.59 -8.73 7.91
N HIS A 246 0.66 -9.28 8.69
CA HIS A 246 -0.32 -8.54 9.49
C HIS A 246 -0.88 -9.46 10.59
N ILE A 247 -1.55 -8.90 11.60
CA ILE A 247 -2.31 -9.69 12.57
C ILE A 247 -3.40 -10.52 11.87
N GLY A 248 -3.79 -11.65 12.48
CA GLY A 248 -4.69 -12.62 11.85
C GLY A 248 -6.14 -12.17 11.60
N PHE A 249 -6.50 -10.92 11.93
CA PHE A 249 -7.84 -10.37 11.73
C PHE A 249 -7.78 -8.93 11.22
N GLY A 250 -8.82 -8.51 10.50
CA GLY A 250 -8.93 -7.17 9.93
C GLY A 250 -8.04 -6.90 8.72
N GLY A 251 -7.16 -7.84 8.34
CA GLY A 251 -6.31 -7.76 7.14
C GLY A 251 -7.00 -8.26 5.86
N LEU A 252 -6.20 -8.75 4.89
CA LEU A 252 -6.71 -9.35 3.65
C LEU A 252 -7.57 -10.58 3.95
N GLY A 253 -7.19 -11.41 4.92
CA GLY A 253 -7.92 -12.62 5.25
C GLY A 253 -9.31 -12.38 5.84
N THR A 254 -9.57 -11.19 6.37
CA THR A 254 -10.93 -10.76 6.79
C THR A 254 -11.65 -10.01 5.68
N ALA A 255 -10.97 -9.62 4.61
CA ALA A 255 -11.57 -8.98 3.44
C ALA A 255 -12.13 -10.02 2.46
N CYS A 256 -11.37 -11.10 2.25
CA CYS A 256 -11.76 -12.28 1.46
C CYS A 256 -12.85 -13.09 2.15
#